data_AF-A0A2V7HLH4-F1
#
_entry.id   AF-A0A2V7HLH4-F1
#
_cell.length_a   1.000
_cell.length_b   1.000
_cell.length_c   1.000
_cell.angle_alpha   90.00
_cell.angle_beta   90.00
_cell.angle_gamma   90.00
#
_symmetry.space_group_name_H-M   'P 1'
#
loop_
_entity.id
_entity.type
_entity.pdbx_description
1 polymer ?
#
loop_
_entity_poly.entity_id
_entity_poly.type
_entity_poly.pdbx_seq_one_letter_code
_entity_poly.pdbx_strand_id
1 'polypeptide(L)'
;MRSLLATTLTALLLSFGPADAQDARALLDAADKALGAAGLKSFEMTAGGVNYAVGQAQAPGGAWPRFNVKSLARSVNYETASLRDTSVRTQAEDPPRGGGVQPVRGEQRQVGVVGGEHAWNVVGDAAIPAPIALAARQL
;
A
#
# COMPACT_ATOMS: atom_id res chain seq x y z
N MET A 1 19.67 -46.67 -38.21
CA MET A 1 19.54 -46.75 -36.74
C MET A 1 20.01 -45.49 -36.01
N ARG A 2 21.00 -44.73 -36.50
CA ARG A 2 21.46 -43.46 -35.86
C ARG A 2 20.51 -42.27 -36.01
N SER A 3 19.66 -42.24 -37.05
CA SER A 3 18.69 -41.15 -37.27
C SER A 3 17.42 -41.27 -36.42
N LEU A 4 17.03 -42.49 -36.02
CA LEU A 4 15.83 -42.75 -35.20
C LEU A 4 16.03 -42.38 -33.73
N LEU A 5 17.25 -42.49 -33.21
CA LEU A 5 17.66 -42.07 -31.86
C LEU A 5 17.73 -40.54 -31.71
N ALA A 6 18.05 -39.83 -32.79
CA ALA A 6 18.10 -38.37 -32.78
C ALA A 6 16.71 -37.74 -32.73
N THR A 7 15.71 -38.36 -33.36
CA THR A 7 14.32 -37.88 -33.36
C THR A 7 13.58 -38.11 -32.04
N THR A 8 13.90 -39.18 -31.29
CA THR A 8 13.26 -39.45 -29.99
C THR A 8 13.80 -38.56 -28.87
N LEU A 9 15.06 -38.12 -28.93
CA LEU A 9 15.65 -37.24 -27.92
C LEU A 9 15.11 -35.80 -28.00
N THR A 10 14.83 -35.30 -29.22
CA THR A 10 14.26 -33.97 -29.43
C THR A 10 12.80 -33.87 -28.96
N ALA A 11 12.04 -34.97 -29.03
CA ALA A 11 10.65 -35.01 -28.56
C ALA A 11 10.53 -34.96 -27.02
N LEU A 12 11.55 -35.45 -26.29
CA LEU A 12 11.55 -35.47 -24.81
C LEU A 12 11.98 -34.11 -24.19
N LEU A 13 12.71 -33.29 -24.96
CA LEU A 13 13.15 -31.95 -24.54
C LEU A 13 12.08 -30.86 -24.72
N LEU A 14 11.03 -31.13 -25.51
CA LEU A 14 9.89 -30.23 -25.72
C LEU A 14 8.77 -30.39 -24.67
N SER A 15 8.84 -31.43 -23.83
CA SER A 15 7.82 -31.72 -22.80
C SER A 15 8.09 -31.07 -21.44
N PHE A 16 9.16 -30.29 -21.29
CA PHE A 16 9.43 -29.48 -20.09
C PHE A 16 9.07 -28.00 -20.35
N GLY A 17 7.79 -27.74 -20.62
CA GLY A 17 7.24 -26.39 -20.53
C GLY A 17 7.12 -25.95 -19.06
N PRO A 18 7.09 -24.64 -18.77
CA PRO A 18 6.98 -24.14 -17.40
C PRO A 18 5.57 -24.42 -16.85
N ALA A 19 5.40 -25.56 -16.17
CA ALA A 19 4.14 -25.90 -15.50
C ALA A 19 3.77 -24.87 -14.41
N ASP A 20 4.78 -24.33 -13.71
CA ASP A 20 4.60 -23.37 -12.62
C ASP A 20 3.98 -22.02 -13.06
N ALA A 21 4.21 -21.60 -14.30
CA ALA A 21 3.70 -20.32 -14.81
C ALA A 21 2.20 -20.38 -15.13
N GLN A 22 1.68 -21.55 -15.52
CA GLN A 22 0.25 -21.76 -15.72
C GLN A 22 -0.50 -21.80 -14.39
N ASP A 23 0.08 -22.43 -13.37
CA ASP A 23 -0.54 -22.53 -12.04
C ASP A 23 -0.64 -21.18 -11.34
N ALA A 24 0.41 -20.35 -11.37
CA ALA A 24 0.36 -19.02 -10.76
C ALA A 24 -0.68 -18.10 -11.43
N ARG A 25 -0.76 -18.10 -12.76
CA ARG A 25 -1.75 -17.30 -13.48
C ARG A 25 -3.17 -17.82 -13.24
N ALA A 26 -3.38 -19.13 -13.31
CA ALA A 26 -4.68 -19.73 -13.05
C ALA A 26 -5.15 -19.47 -11.60
N LEU A 27 -4.23 -19.51 -10.64
CA LEU A 27 -4.52 -19.17 -9.24
C LEU A 27 -4.92 -17.71 -9.07
N LEU A 28 -4.19 -16.77 -9.68
CA LEU A 28 -4.54 -15.35 -9.66
C LEU A 28 -5.88 -15.09 -10.36
N ASP A 29 -6.12 -15.69 -11.53
CA ASP A 29 -7.40 -15.57 -12.24
C ASP A 29 -8.57 -16.13 -11.40
N ALA A 30 -8.34 -17.21 -10.65
CA ALA A 30 -9.33 -17.78 -9.74
C ALA A 30 -9.57 -16.86 -8.53
N ALA A 31 -8.51 -16.28 -7.96
CA ALA A 31 -8.61 -15.31 -6.87
C ALA A 31 -9.34 -14.04 -7.33
N ASP A 32 -9.01 -13.51 -8.50
CA ASP A 32 -9.66 -12.34 -9.10
C ASP A 32 -11.16 -12.59 -9.32
N LYS A 33 -11.52 -13.77 -9.84
CA LYS A 33 -12.93 -14.18 -9.99
C LYS A 33 -13.65 -14.30 -8.66
N ALA A 34 -13.01 -14.92 -7.66
CA ALA A 34 -13.59 -15.11 -6.33
C ALA A 34 -13.78 -13.79 -5.58
N LEU A 35 -12.82 -12.88 -5.69
CA LEU A 35 -12.85 -11.55 -5.07
C LEU A 35 -13.70 -10.54 -5.86
N GLY A 36 -14.01 -10.85 -7.13
CA GLY A 36 -14.63 -9.89 -8.03
C GLY A 36 -13.71 -8.69 -8.33
N ALA A 37 -12.39 -8.88 -8.24
CA ALA A 37 -11.40 -7.79 -8.31
C ALA A 37 -11.50 -7.00 -9.62
N ALA A 38 -11.76 -7.69 -10.74
CA ALA A 38 -11.95 -7.06 -12.05
C ALA A 38 -13.14 -6.08 -12.12
N GLY A 39 -14.11 -6.21 -11.21
CA GLY A 39 -15.28 -5.33 -11.10
C GLY A 39 -15.24 -4.40 -9.88
N LEU A 40 -14.16 -4.37 -9.11
CA LEU A 40 -14.07 -3.59 -7.89
C LEU A 40 -13.98 -2.10 -8.20
N LYS A 41 -15.02 -1.35 -7.85
CA LYS A 41 -15.09 0.10 -8.07
C LYS A 41 -14.55 0.91 -6.91
N SER A 42 -14.70 0.39 -5.69
CA SER A 42 -14.34 1.08 -4.46
C SER A 42 -14.23 0.09 -3.31
N PHE A 43 -13.49 0.48 -2.27
CA PHE A 43 -13.55 -0.20 -0.98
C PHE A 43 -13.47 0.82 0.16
N GLU A 44 -13.96 0.39 1.33
CA GLU A 44 -13.77 1.10 2.59
C GLU A 44 -13.12 0.17 3.61
N MET A 45 -12.27 0.72 4.46
CA MET A 45 -11.68 -0.02 5.57
C MET A 45 -11.57 0.85 6.82
N THR A 46 -11.66 0.20 7.97
CA THR A 46 -11.28 0.78 9.26
C THR A 46 -10.16 -0.03 9.89
N ALA A 47 -9.19 0.63 10.50
CA ALA A 47 -8.07 -0.04 11.17
C ALA A 47 -7.62 0.72 12.42
N GLY A 48 -6.78 0.07 13.23
CA GLY A 48 -6.03 0.67 14.32
C GLY A 48 -4.66 -0.01 14.42
N GLY A 49 -3.74 0.55 15.18
CA GLY A 49 -2.42 -0.03 15.37
C GLY A 49 -1.34 1.01 15.60
N VAL A 50 -0.27 0.95 14.82
CA VAL A 50 0.88 1.85 14.95
C VAL A 50 1.33 2.32 13.58
N ASN A 51 1.89 3.52 13.51
CA ASN A 51 2.64 3.95 12.35
C ASN A 51 3.96 4.60 12.77
N TYR A 52 4.84 4.77 11.79
CA TYR A 52 6.16 5.34 12.00
C TYR A 52 6.36 6.52 11.06
N ALA A 53 6.97 7.59 11.57
CA ALA A 53 7.41 8.71 10.75
C ALA A 53 8.71 8.33 10.03
N VAL A 54 8.57 7.62 8.91
CA VAL A 54 9.67 7.15 8.07
C VAL A 54 10.62 8.31 7.74
N GLY A 55 11.93 8.08 7.91
CA GLY A 55 12.97 9.08 7.64
C GLY A 55 13.12 10.18 8.69
N GLN A 56 12.34 10.14 9.78
CA GLN A 56 12.37 11.15 10.83
C GLN A 56 13.15 10.69 12.08
N ALA A 57 14.08 9.74 11.94
CA ALA A 57 14.94 9.31 13.05
C ALA A 57 15.78 10.49 13.58
N GLN A 58 16.07 10.49 14.89
CA GLN A 58 16.92 11.50 15.51
C GLN A 58 18.36 11.49 14.98
N ALA A 59 18.87 10.30 14.67
CA ALA A 59 20.22 10.08 14.18
C ALA A 59 20.19 9.07 13.02
N PRO A 60 21.20 9.11 12.11
CA PRO A 60 21.32 8.14 11.02
C PRO A 60 21.31 6.70 11.54
N GLY A 61 20.52 5.82 10.89
CA GLY A 61 20.37 4.42 11.29
C GLY A 61 19.55 4.17 12.55
N GLY A 62 19.06 5.22 13.23
CA GLY A 62 18.20 5.10 14.40
C GLY A 62 16.76 4.69 14.08
N ALA A 63 16.01 4.33 15.13
CA ALA A 63 14.59 4.03 15.00
C ALA A 63 13.78 5.26 14.55
N TRP A 64 12.77 5.03 13.71
CA TRP A 64 11.83 6.07 13.32
C TRP A 64 10.83 6.35 14.44
N PRO A 65 10.38 7.61 14.61
CA PRO A 65 9.38 7.94 15.62
C PRO A 65 8.10 7.14 15.42
N ARG A 66 7.66 6.44 16.47
CA ARG A 66 6.42 5.68 16.49
C ARG A 66 5.25 6.55 16.97
N PHE A 67 4.07 6.34 16.39
CA PHE A 67 2.81 6.85 16.91
C PHE A 67 1.80 5.71 17.04
N ASN A 68 0.91 5.84 18.01
CA ASN A 68 -0.23 4.94 18.14
C ASN A 68 -1.35 5.45 17.23
N VAL A 69 -1.86 4.59 16.35
CA VAL A 69 -3.01 4.88 15.49
C VAL A 69 -4.26 4.36 16.19
N LYS A 70 -5.00 5.27 16.82
CA LYS A 70 -6.26 4.95 17.51
C LYS A 70 -7.34 4.52 16.52
N SER A 71 -7.40 5.19 15.37
CA SER A 71 -8.31 4.84 14.29
C SER A 71 -7.79 5.32 12.95
N LEU A 72 -7.99 4.51 11.91
CA LEU A 72 -7.88 4.86 10.50
C LEU A 72 -9.23 4.52 9.85
N ALA A 73 -9.77 5.44 9.07
CA ALA A 73 -10.82 5.17 8.10
C ALA A 73 -10.28 5.54 6.72
N ARG A 74 -10.31 4.58 5.79
CA ARG A 74 -9.85 4.76 4.41
C ARG A 74 -11.00 4.45 3.46
N SER A 75 -11.22 5.33 2.50
CA SER A 75 -12.12 5.14 1.38
C SER A 75 -11.32 5.28 0.09
N VAL A 76 -11.53 4.36 -0.85
CA VAL A 76 -10.87 4.30 -2.15
C VAL A 76 -11.92 4.17 -3.22
N ASN A 77 -11.80 4.96 -4.28
CA ASN A 77 -12.64 4.90 -5.47
C ASN A 77 -11.73 4.83 -6.71
N TYR A 78 -11.73 3.67 -7.36
CA TYR A 78 -10.91 3.39 -8.55
C TYR A 78 -11.45 4.09 -9.81
N GLU A 79 -12.77 4.32 -9.89
CA GLU A 79 -13.39 5.00 -11.04
C GLU A 79 -12.93 6.47 -11.17
N THR A 80 -12.56 7.09 -10.04
CA THR A 80 -12.12 8.50 -9.98
C THR A 80 -10.65 8.65 -9.58
N ALA A 81 -9.91 7.54 -9.49
CA ALA A 81 -8.54 7.49 -8.98
C ALA A 81 -8.38 8.32 -7.68
N SER A 82 -9.29 8.13 -6.72
CA SER A 82 -9.34 8.95 -5.50
C SER A 82 -9.30 8.11 -4.24
N LEU A 83 -8.64 8.65 -3.22
CA LEU A 83 -8.53 8.05 -1.89
C LEU A 83 -8.64 9.14 -0.83
N ARG A 84 -9.34 8.82 0.26
CA ARG A 84 -9.39 9.62 1.48
C ARG A 84 -9.04 8.78 2.69
N ASP A 85 -7.99 9.21 3.38
CA ASP A 85 -7.61 8.71 4.69
C ASP A 85 -7.99 9.69 5.77
N THR A 86 -8.56 9.16 6.84
CA THR A 86 -8.79 9.88 8.09
C THR A 86 -8.17 9.07 9.22
N SER A 87 -7.08 9.56 9.79
CA SER A 87 -6.37 8.92 10.90
C SER A 87 -6.47 9.76 12.16
N VAL A 88 -6.59 9.10 13.31
CA VAL A 88 -6.43 9.69 14.64
C VAL A 88 -5.29 8.98 15.32
N ARG A 89 -4.27 9.75 15.75
CA ARG A 89 -3.08 9.21 16.39
C ARG A 89 -2.76 9.89 17.71
N THR A 90 -2.03 9.20 18.58
CA THR A 90 -1.47 9.72 19.84
C THR A 90 0.04 9.48 19.90
N GLN A 91 0.69 10.22 20.79
CA GLN A 91 2.12 10.03 21.07
C GLN A 91 2.37 8.61 21.60
N ALA A 92 3.39 7.92 21.07
CA ALA A 92 3.78 6.60 21.57
C ALA A 92 4.95 6.65 22.55
N GLU A 93 5.85 7.64 22.43
CA GLU A 93 7.06 7.78 23.24
C GLU A 93 7.05 9.10 24.01
N ASP A 94 7.39 9.05 25.31
CA ASP A 94 7.59 10.24 26.17
C ASP A 94 8.85 10.03 27.03
N PRO A 95 9.94 10.80 26.84
CA PRO A 95 10.05 11.94 25.94
C PRO A 95 10.08 11.54 24.44
N PRO A 96 9.56 12.39 23.53
CA PRO A 96 9.62 12.13 22.08
C PRO A 96 11.07 12.22 21.57
N ARG A 97 11.40 11.41 20.56
CA ARG A 97 12.68 11.47 19.84
C ARG A 97 12.46 11.59 18.33
N GLY A 98 13.33 12.31 17.65
CA GLY A 98 13.26 12.52 16.20
C GLY A 98 12.20 13.52 15.75
N GLY A 99 11.87 13.52 14.46
CA GLY A 99 10.93 14.45 13.81
C GLY A 99 9.49 13.95 13.80
N GLY A 100 8.72 14.22 12.73
CA GLY A 100 7.34 13.69 12.58
C GLY A 100 6.22 14.49 13.27
N VAL A 101 6.49 15.76 13.63
CA VAL A 101 5.55 16.68 14.29
C VAL A 101 5.17 16.19 15.69
N GLN A 102 6.18 16.06 16.54
CA GLN A 102 6.10 15.65 17.95
C GLN A 102 6.45 16.84 18.87
N PRO A 103 6.02 16.84 20.15
CA PRO A 103 5.10 15.87 20.76
C PRO A 103 3.65 16.05 20.29
N VAL A 104 2.92 14.94 20.19
CA VAL A 104 1.46 14.99 20.15
C VAL A 104 0.92 15.00 21.58
N ARG A 105 0.15 16.03 21.95
CA ARG A 105 -0.53 16.10 23.25
C ARG A 105 -2.01 15.80 23.03
N GLY A 106 -2.50 14.70 23.61
CA GLY A 106 -3.85 14.19 23.33
C GLY A 106 -3.92 13.49 21.98
N GLU A 107 -4.93 13.83 21.18
CA GLU A 107 -5.19 13.22 19.87
C GLU A 107 -4.87 14.19 18.73
N GLN A 108 -4.23 13.68 17.69
CA GLN A 108 -4.03 14.39 16.44
C GLN A 108 -4.82 13.69 15.34
N ARG A 109 -5.80 14.41 14.77
CA ARG A 109 -6.52 13.98 13.57
C ARG A 109 -5.78 14.44 12.32
N GLN A 110 -5.58 13.53 11.37
CA GLN A 110 -4.93 13.79 10.09
C GLN A 110 -5.86 13.31 8.97
N VAL A 111 -6.06 14.16 7.97
CA VAL A 111 -6.85 13.80 6.78
C VAL A 111 -5.98 14.00 5.56
N GLY A 112 -5.72 12.91 4.84
CA GLY A 112 -4.96 12.90 3.60
C GLY A 112 -5.85 12.49 2.45
N VAL A 113 -5.75 13.20 1.33
CA VAL A 113 -6.57 12.94 0.14
C VAL A 113 -5.67 12.89 -1.10
N VAL A 114 -6.09 12.08 -2.07
CA VAL A 114 -5.64 12.12 -3.46
C VAL A 114 -6.85 12.06 -4.39
N GLY A 115 -6.77 12.71 -5.54
CA GLY A 115 -7.72 12.60 -6.62
C GLY A 115 -7.01 12.83 -7.95
N GLY A 116 -6.93 11.78 -8.77
CA GLY A 116 -6.08 11.78 -9.97
C GLY A 116 -4.64 12.14 -9.61
N GLU A 117 -4.10 13.15 -10.28
CA GLU A 117 -2.71 13.60 -10.15
C GLU A 117 -2.47 14.60 -9.00
N HIS A 118 -3.45 14.80 -8.11
CA HIS A 118 -3.35 15.81 -7.04
C HIS A 118 -3.50 15.17 -5.67
N ALA A 119 -2.67 15.60 -4.72
CA ALA A 119 -2.78 15.22 -3.31
C ALA A 119 -2.80 16.46 -2.41
N TRP A 120 -3.60 16.40 -1.35
CA TRP A 120 -3.73 17.47 -0.37
C TRP A 120 -4.03 16.93 1.03
N ASN A 121 -3.82 17.77 2.04
CA ASN A 121 -4.23 17.52 3.41
C ASN A 121 -5.47 18.36 3.71
N VAL A 122 -6.34 17.89 4.59
CA VAL A 122 -7.48 18.68 5.09
C VAL A 122 -7.21 19.07 6.53
N VAL A 123 -7.22 20.38 6.81
CA VAL A 123 -7.02 20.96 8.15
C VAL A 123 -8.18 21.90 8.43
N GLY A 124 -9.06 21.52 9.37
CA GLY A 124 -10.38 22.16 9.48
C GLY A 124 -11.12 22.04 8.14
N ASP A 125 -11.55 23.17 7.60
CA ASP A 125 -12.20 23.23 6.28
C ASP A 125 -11.23 23.54 5.13
N ALA A 126 -9.94 23.75 5.43
CA ALA A 126 -8.94 24.12 4.44
C ALA A 126 -8.33 22.88 3.73
N ALA A 127 -8.29 22.93 2.40
CA ALA A 127 -7.52 22.00 1.58
C ALA A 127 -6.11 22.57 1.33
N ILE A 128 -5.09 21.90 1.87
CA ILE A 128 -3.68 22.32 1.78
C ILE A 128 -2.95 21.42 0.78
N PRO A 129 -2.47 21.95 -0.37
CA PRO A 129 -1.75 21.16 -1.35
C PRO A 129 -0.56 20.39 -0.74
N ALA A 130 -0.40 19.13 -1.13
CA ALA A 130 0.63 18.23 -0.62
C ALA A 130 1.24 17.38 -1.75
N PRO A 131 1.87 17.99 -2.77
CA PRO A 131 2.38 17.27 -3.95
C PRO A 131 3.38 16.18 -3.60
N ILE A 132 4.20 16.36 -2.55
CA ILE A 132 5.14 15.34 -2.07
C ILE A 132 4.46 14.04 -1.61
N ALA A 133 3.17 14.10 -1.27
CA ALA A 133 2.40 12.95 -0.82
C ALA A 133 1.71 12.19 -1.96
N LEU A 134 1.75 12.69 -3.20
CA LEU A 134 1.06 12.09 -4.35
C LEU A 134 1.46 10.63 -4.55
N ALA A 135 2.75 10.37 -4.75
CA ALA A 135 3.27 9.03 -5.02
C ALA A 135 2.94 8.02 -3.89
N ALA A 136 2.84 8.48 -2.65
CA ALA A 136 2.51 7.62 -1.51
C ALA A 136 1.01 7.32 -1.38
N ARG A 137 0.14 8.05 -2.10
CA ARG A 137 -1.32 7.95 -2.01
C ARG A 137 -1.98 7.46 -3.28
N GLN A 138 -1.31 7.58 -4.42
CA GLN A 138 -1.80 7.15 -5.72
C GLN A 138 -2.21 5.67 -5.70
N LEU A 139 -3.32 5.37 -6.39
CA LEU A 139 -3.93 4.03 -6.47
C LEU A 139 -3.29 3.19 -7.58
#